data_AF-A0A9W4QR67-F1
#
_entry.id   AF-A0A9W4QR67-F1
#
_cell.length_a   1.000
_cell.length_b   1.000
_cell.length_c   1.000
_cell.angle_alpha   90.00
_cell.angle_beta   90.00
_cell.angle_gamma   90.00
#
_symmetry.space_group_name_H-M   'P 1'
#
loop_
_entity.id
_entity.type
_entity.pdbx_description
1 polymer ?
#
loop_
_entity_poly.entity_id
_entity_poly.type
_entity_poly.pdbx_seq_one_letter_code
_entity_poly.pdbx_strand_id
1 'polypeptide(L)'
;MKKSNYIFCFSLSLLFLWAQQSMAAVQECTLQNNALPEQIKDYTQCLDAKLNKVQQQEDSWIQKRTFELAELESETGNTYILSLFKQSLNAKDKYIQKSCQWRYMLKQPNSPEAVVTYKECEIAMIEQFIQQLKMGL
;
A
#
# COMPACT_ATOMS: atom_id res chain seq x y z
N MET A 1 35.71 -46.92 -21.83
CA MET A 1 34.38 -46.47 -21.39
C MET A 1 34.56 -45.47 -20.24
N LYS A 2 34.46 -44.16 -20.50
CA LYS A 2 34.41 -43.11 -19.47
C LYS A 2 33.23 -42.21 -19.84
N LYS A 3 32.07 -42.42 -19.21
CA LYS A 3 30.90 -41.56 -19.38
C LYS A 3 30.69 -40.75 -18.10
N SER A 4 31.00 -39.47 -18.23
CA SER A 4 30.36 -38.29 -17.62
C SER A 4 29.66 -38.48 -16.25
N ASN A 5 30.38 -38.09 -15.19
CA ASN A 5 29.84 -37.89 -13.84
C ASN A 5 29.60 -36.39 -13.51
N TYR A 6 29.68 -35.50 -14.51
CA TYR A 6 29.50 -34.05 -14.30
C TYR A 6 28.05 -33.56 -14.41
N ILE A 7 27.13 -34.41 -14.86
CA ILE A 7 25.73 -34.01 -15.10
C ILE A 7 24.90 -34.07 -13.80
N PHE A 8 25.30 -34.89 -12.81
CA PHE A 8 24.51 -35.09 -11.60
C PHE A 8 24.73 -34.03 -10.50
N CYS A 9 25.80 -33.24 -10.59
CA CYS A 9 26.06 -32.14 -9.65
C CYS A 9 25.47 -30.79 -10.11
N PHE A 10 25.04 -30.67 -11.36
CA PHE A 10 24.50 -29.42 -11.92
C PHE A 10 22.98 -29.29 -11.74
N SER A 11 22.28 -30.37 -11.37
CA SER A 11 20.82 -30.37 -11.20
C SER A 11 20.36 -30.00 -9.78
N LEU A 12 21.23 -30.05 -8.77
CA LEU A 12 20.85 -29.77 -7.37
C LEU A 12 21.00 -28.29 -6.98
N SER A 13 21.79 -27.51 -7.73
CA SER A 13 22.06 -26.09 -7.48
C SER A 13 21.02 -25.13 -8.10
N LEU A 14 20.14 -25.62 -8.99
CA LEU A 14 19.09 -24.80 -9.64
C LEU A 14 17.81 -24.65 -8.82
N LEU A 15 17.62 -25.44 -7.75
CA LEU A 15 16.42 -25.39 -6.89
C LEU A 15 16.52 -24.38 -5.74
N PHE A 16 17.68 -23.77 -5.49
CA PHE A 16 17.87 -22.79 -4.41
C PHE A 16 17.62 -21.33 -4.80
N LEU A 17 17.33 -21.03 -6.07
CA LEU A 17 17.15 -19.66 -6.56
C LEU A 17 15.69 -19.15 -6.49
N TRP A 18 14.74 -19.95 -6.03
CA TRP A 18 13.30 -19.62 -6.08
C TRP A 18 12.68 -19.28 -4.72
N ALA A 19 13.48 -19.22 -3.65
CA ALA A 19 12.98 -19.01 -2.28
C ALA A 19 13.21 -17.61 -1.69
N GLN A 20 13.58 -16.61 -2.50
CA GLN A 20 13.52 -15.21 -2.05
C GLN A 20 12.14 -14.64 -2.34
N GLN A 21 11.12 -15.12 -1.62
CA GLN A 21 9.94 -14.30 -1.40
C GLN A 21 10.36 -13.14 -0.52
N SER A 22 10.48 -11.95 -1.11
CA SER A 22 10.64 -10.71 -0.38
C SER A 22 9.38 -10.49 0.45
N MET A 23 9.40 -10.94 1.70
CA MET A 23 8.50 -10.44 2.73
C MET A 23 8.81 -8.94 2.84
N ALA A 24 7.99 -8.10 2.21
CA ALA A 24 8.08 -6.66 2.40
C ALA A 24 7.87 -6.39 3.89
N ALA A 25 8.97 -6.13 4.61
CA ALA A 25 8.89 -5.80 6.02
C ALA A 25 7.95 -4.60 6.19
N VAL A 26 6.93 -4.76 7.03
CA VAL A 26 6.06 -3.65 7.42
C VAL A 26 6.96 -2.58 8.01
N GLN A 27 7.02 -1.42 7.36
CA GLN A 27 7.82 -0.31 7.86
C GLN A 27 7.09 0.28 9.06
N GLU A 28 7.53 -0.09 10.26
CA GLU A 28 7.03 0.45 11.51
C GLU A 28 7.71 1.79 11.79
N CYS A 29 6.92 2.86 11.76
CA CYS A 29 7.36 4.19 12.20
C CYS A 29 6.97 4.35 13.67
N THR A 30 7.90 4.74 14.54
CA THR A 30 7.64 4.99 15.96
C THR A 30 8.07 6.40 16.34
N LEU A 31 7.28 7.04 17.21
CA LEU A 31 7.58 8.34 17.81
C LEU A 31 7.46 8.20 19.33
N GLN A 32 8.49 8.63 20.06
CA GLN A 32 8.47 8.63 21.51
C GLN A 32 7.66 9.83 22.05
N ASN A 33 7.10 9.69 23.26
CA ASN A 33 6.49 10.82 23.95
C ASN A 33 7.55 11.90 24.25
N ASN A 34 7.17 13.18 24.12
CA ASN A 34 8.08 14.33 24.28
C ASN A 34 9.29 14.29 23.33
N ALA A 35 9.07 13.81 22.10
CA ALA A 35 10.08 13.75 21.06
C ALA A 35 10.76 15.11 20.81
N LEU A 36 12.07 15.07 20.61
CA LEU A 36 12.83 16.24 20.18
C LEU A 36 12.48 16.62 18.73
N PRO A 37 12.66 17.88 18.31
CA PRO A 37 12.36 18.31 16.94
C PRO A 37 13.00 17.45 15.84
N GLU A 38 14.22 16.96 16.07
CA GLU A 38 14.92 16.05 15.14
C GLU A 38 14.20 14.69 15.03
N GLN A 39 13.74 14.13 16.15
CA GLN A 39 12.98 12.88 16.15
C GLN A 39 11.62 13.03 15.45
N ILE A 40 10.97 14.19 15.59
CA ILE A 40 9.71 14.48 14.87
C ILE A 40 9.97 14.57 13.36
N LYS A 41 11.09 15.17 12.95
CA LYS A 41 11.51 15.24 11.55
C LYS A 41 11.78 13.84 10.99
N ASP A 42 12.56 13.03 11.67
CA ASP A 42 12.87 11.65 11.26
C ASP A 42 11.59 10.80 11.18
N TYR A 43 10.69 10.96 12.14
CA TYR A 43 9.38 10.32 12.13
C TYR A 43 8.53 10.75 10.93
N THR A 44 8.51 12.05 10.63
CA THR A 44 7.80 12.58 9.44
C THR A 44 8.35 11.98 8.15
N GLN A 45 9.68 11.85 8.03
CA GLN A 45 10.32 11.21 6.87
C GLN A 45 9.99 9.71 6.79
N CYS A 46 9.92 9.01 7.92
CA CYS A 46 9.45 7.63 7.96
C CYS A 46 8.00 7.53 7.45
N LEU A 47 7.12 8.43 7.90
CA LEU A 47 5.73 8.48 7.45
C LEU A 47 5.64 8.77 5.94
N ASP A 48 6.50 9.61 5.38
CA ASP A 48 6.57 9.83 3.92
C ASP A 48 6.90 8.53 3.17
N ALA A 49 7.92 7.79 3.62
CA ALA A 49 8.27 6.50 3.04
C ALA A 49 7.13 5.47 3.18
N LYS A 50 6.45 5.45 4.35
CA LYS A 50 5.31 4.58 4.58
C LYS A 50 4.11 4.95 3.70
N LEU A 51 3.82 6.23 3.54
CA LEU A 51 2.74 6.74 2.68
C LEU A 51 2.97 6.32 1.22
N ASN A 52 4.20 6.47 0.71
CA ASN A 52 4.55 6.02 -0.64
C ASN A 52 4.32 4.50 -0.81
N LYS A 53 4.73 3.70 0.17
CA LYS A 53 4.54 2.24 0.12
C LYS A 53 3.08 1.85 0.14
N VAL A 54 2.27 2.45 1.01
CA VAL A 54 0.84 2.12 1.10
C VAL A 54 0.09 2.57 -0.17
N GLN A 55 0.45 3.71 -0.77
CA GLN A 55 -0.12 4.15 -2.05
C GLN A 55 0.22 3.18 -3.20
N GLN A 56 1.46 2.70 -3.29
CA GLN A 56 1.83 1.67 -4.27
C GLN A 56 1.02 0.37 -4.08
N GLN A 57 0.78 -0.01 -2.83
CA GLN A 57 -0.05 -1.17 -2.51
C GLN A 57 -1.51 -0.92 -2.91
N GLU A 58 -2.06 0.26 -2.61
CA GLU A 58 -3.40 0.67 -3.03
C GLU A 58 -3.54 0.59 -4.55
N ASP A 59 -2.62 1.17 -5.31
CA ASP A 59 -2.61 1.14 -6.78
C ASP A 59 -2.63 -0.29 -7.31
N SER A 60 -1.80 -1.17 -6.73
CA SER A 60 -1.74 -2.59 -7.12
C SER A 60 -3.07 -3.29 -6.90
N TRP A 61 -3.76 -3.01 -5.78
CA TRP A 61 -5.08 -3.59 -5.50
C TRP A 61 -6.17 -2.97 -6.38
N ILE A 62 -6.14 -1.67 -6.65
CA ILE A 62 -7.06 -1.00 -7.57
C ILE A 62 -6.93 -1.61 -8.97
N GLN A 63 -5.71 -1.80 -9.47
CA GLN A 63 -5.46 -2.42 -10.77
C GLN A 63 -6.01 -3.84 -10.83
N LYS A 64 -5.75 -4.65 -9.79
CA LYS A 64 -6.29 -6.00 -9.68
C LYS A 64 -7.82 -6.02 -9.73
N ARG A 65 -8.49 -5.20 -8.91
CA ARG A 65 -9.97 -5.11 -8.90
C ARG A 65 -10.52 -4.62 -10.24
N THR A 66 -9.87 -3.64 -10.85
CA THR A 66 -10.26 -3.11 -12.17
C THR A 66 -10.21 -4.21 -13.24
N PHE A 67 -9.16 -5.02 -13.24
CA PHE A 67 -9.00 -6.14 -14.17
C PHE A 67 -10.12 -7.18 -14.01
N GLU A 68 -10.36 -7.64 -12.78
CA GLU A 68 -11.38 -8.65 -12.49
C GLU A 68 -12.80 -8.16 -12.84
N LEU A 69 -13.10 -6.89 -12.55
CA LEU A 69 -14.39 -6.30 -12.89
C LEU A 69 -14.57 -6.11 -14.41
N ALA A 70 -13.49 -5.82 -15.13
CA ALA A 70 -13.53 -5.73 -16.59
C ALA A 70 -13.75 -7.10 -17.24
N GLU A 71 -13.15 -8.15 -16.69
CA GLU A 71 -13.40 -9.54 -17.11
C GLU A 71 -14.86 -9.93 -16.87
N LEU A 72 -15.40 -9.67 -15.68
CA LEU A 72 -16.81 -9.91 -15.36
C LEU A 72 -17.77 -9.12 -16.27
N GLU A 73 -17.44 -7.88 -16.59
CA GLU A 73 -18.20 -7.06 -17.55
C GLU A 73 -18.17 -7.69 -18.96
N SER A 74 -17.03 -8.19 -19.41
CA SER A 74 -16.91 -8.88 -20.70
C SER A 74 -17.72 -10.18 -20.75
N GLU A 75 -17.84 -10.90 -19.64
CA GLU A 75 -18.59 -12.15 -19.54
C GLU A 75 -20.10 -11.93 -19.44
N THR A 76 -20.53 -10.94 -18.65
CA THR A 76 -21.94 -10.72 -18.31
C THR A 76 -22.62 -9.63 -19.15
N GLY A 77 -21.83 -8.76 -19.79
CA GLY A 77 -22.30 -7.54 -20.44
C GLY A 77 -22.74 -6.43 -19.47
N ASN A 78 -22.60 -6.63 -18.16
CA ASN A 78 -23.00 -5.63 -17.16
C ASN A 78 -21.94 -4.54 -16.98
N THR A 79 -22.02 -3.51 -17.82
CA THR A 79 -21.08 -2.38 -17.82
C THR A 79 -21.19 -1.44 -16.61
N TYR A 80 -22.22 -1.62 -15.78
CA TYR A 80 -22.46 -0.75 -14.64
C TYR A 80 -21.49 -1.01 -13.48
N ILE A 81 -21.04 -2.25 -13.30
CA ILE A 81 -20.23 -2.66 -12.14
C ILE A 81 -18.86 -1.96 -12.16
N LEU A 82 -18.14 -2.00 -13.28
CA LEU A 82 -16.85 -1.32 -13.40
C LEU A 82 -17.00 0.20 -13.28
N SER A 83 -18.08 0.76 -13.84
CA SER A 83 -18.38 2.19 -13.73
C SER A 83 -18.59 2.62 -12.28
N LEU A 84 -19.37 1.87 -11.50
CA LEU A 84 -19.57 2.12 -10.07
C LEU A 84 -18.27 2.04 -9.29
N PHE A 85 -17.43 1.04 -9.57
CA PHE A 85 -16.14 0.90 -8.91
C PHE A 85 -15.26 2.14 -9.16
N LYS A 86 -15.11 2.57 -10.41
CA LYS A 86 -14.35 3.79 -10.75
C LYS A 86 -14.90 5.05 -10.07
N GLN A 87 -16.22 5.19 -9.98
CA GLN A 87 -16.85 6.30 -9.27
C GLN A 87 -16.53 6.28 -7.76
N SER A 88 -16.48 5.09 -7.15
CA SER A 88 -16.11 4.94 -5.74
C SER A 88 -14.67 5.39 -5.47
N LEU A 89 -13.73 5.12 -6.39
CA LEU A 89 -12.34 5.58 -6.29
C LEU A 89 -12.25 7.11 -6.31
N ASN A 90 -12.98 7.76 -7.21
CA ASN A 90 -13.03 9.22 -7.30
C ASN A 90 -13.61 9.87 -6.04
N ALA A 91 -14.59 9.22 -5.40
CA ALA A 91 -15.18 9.71 -4.15
C ALA A 91 -14.23 9.51 -2.96
N LYS A 92 -13.49 8.39 -2.92
CA LYS A 92 -12.53 8.04 -1.87
C LYS A 92 -11.46 9.13 -1.70
N ASP A 93 -10.84 9.60 -2.78
CA ASP A 93 -9.74 10.59 -2.67
C ASP A 93 -10.19 11.86 -1.93
N LYS A 94 -11.37 12.38 -2.29
CA LYS A 94 -11.95 13.53 -1.60
C LYS A 94 -12.30 13.22 -0.14
N TYR A 95 -12.83 12.03 0.12
CA TYR A 95 -13.17 11.61 1.49
C TYR A 95 -11.92 11.52 2.37
N ILE A 96 -10.82 10.93 1.90
CA ILE A 96 -9.54 10.87 2.63
C ILE A 96 -9.00 12.28 2.85
N GLN A 97 -8.90 13.09 1.80
CA GLN A 97 -8.39 14.46 1.88
C GLN A 97 -9.14 15.29 2.93
N LYS A 98 -10.48 15.31 2.86
CA LYS A 98 -11.30 16.09 3.80
C LYS A 98 -11.22 15.53 5.22
N SER A 99 -11.18 14.21 5.35
CA SER A 99 -11.02 13.53 6.64
C SER A 99 -9.71 13.92 7.33
N CYS A 100 -8.62 13.99 6.59
CA CYS A 100 -7.31 14.34 7.17
C CYS A 100 -7.14 15.84 7.36
N GLN A 101 -7.75 16.67 6.50
CA GLN A 101 -7.77 18.13 6.67
C GLN A 101 -8.43 18.58 7.97
N TRP A 102 -9.62 18.05 8.32
CA TRP A 102 -10.26 18.50 9.56
C TRP A 102 -9.49 18.05 10.81
N ARG A 103 -8.83 16.88 10.78
CA ARG A 103 -7.96 16.39 11.86
C ARG A 103 -6.71 17.26 12.02
N TYR A 104 -6.11 17.67 10.90
CA TYR A 104 -5.02 18.65 10.89
C TYR A 104 -5.45 19.96 11.58
N MET A 105 -6.66 20.47 11.29
CA MET A 105 -7.16 21.71 11.88
C MET A 105 -7.46 21.63 13.38
N LEU A 106 -7.58 20.44 13.95
CA LEU A 106 -7.68 20.27 15.42
C LEU A 106 -6.34 20.48 16.13
N LYS A 107 -5.23 20.46 15.39
CA LYS A 107 -3.89 20.77 15.89
C LYS A 107 -3.57 22.24 15.65
N GLN A 108 -2.52 22.73 16.30
CA GLN A 108 -2.05 24.08 16.04
C GLN A 108 -1.66 24.21 14.55
N PRO A 109 -2.16 25.21 13.81
CA PRO A 109 -1.83 25.37 12.40
C PRO A 109 -0.32 25.45 12.16
N ASN A 110 0.17 24.76 11.14
CA ASN A 110 1.58 24.70 10.75
C ASN A 110 2.54 24.10 11.81
N SER A 111 2.02 23.44 12.83
CA SER A 111 2.84 22.69 13.79
C SER A 111 3.33 21.36 13.21
N PRO A 112 4.51 20.86 13.61
CA PRO A 112 4.97 19.52 13.27
C PRO A 112 3.94 18.44 13.62
N GLU A 113 3.24 18.59 14.75
CA GLU A 113 2.19 17.68 15.20
C GLU A 113 0.99 17.65 14.25
N ALA A 114 0.64 18.80 13.66
CA ALA A 114 -0.42 18.86 12.64
C ALA A 114 -0.02 18.09 11.37
N VAL A 115 1.23 18.25 10.92
CA VAL A 115 1.76 17.54 9.75
C VAL A 115 1.78 16.02 10.00
N VAL A 116 2.26 15.59 11.17
CA VAL A 116 2.23 14.18 11.59
C VAL A 116 0.81 13.64 11.59
N THR A 117 -0.14 14.36 12.23
CA THR A 117 -1.55 13.97 12.32
C THR A 117 -2.17 13.77 10.93
N TYR A 118 -1.84 14.63 9.97
CA TYR A 118 -2.34 14.53 8.61
C TYR A 118 -1.82 13.26 7.92
N LYS A 119 -0.51 12.99 8.01
CA LYS A 119 0.12 11.83 7.37
C LYS A 119 -0.34 10.50 7.98
N GLU A 120 -0.43 10.42 9.29
CA GLU A 120 -0.96 9.23 9.99
C GLU A 120 -2.40 8.94 9.57
N CYS A 121 -3.24 9.99 9.43
CA CYS A 121 -4.60 9.86 8.92
C CYS A 121 -4.63 9.31 7.49
N GLU A 122 -3.82 9.86 6.58
CA GLU A 122 -3.80 9.38 5.19
C GLU A 122 -3.40 7.91 5.12
N ILE A 123 -2.32 7.53 5.82
CA ILE A 123 -1.85 6.14 5.89
C ILE A 123 -2.96 5.23 6.40
N ALA A 124 -3.58 5.55 7.54
CA ALA A 124 -4.61 4.71 8.15
C ALA A 124 -5.83 4.53 7.23
N MET A 125 -6.27 5.61 6.57
CA MET A 125 -7.43 5.58 5.68
C MET A 125 -7.15 4.80 4.40
N ILE A 126 -5.94 4.91 3.83
CA ILE A 126 -5.51 4.11 2.68
C ILE A 126 -5.38 2.63 3.08
N GLU A 127 -4.78 2.33 4.24
CA GLU A 127 -4.69 0.95 4.76
C GLU A 127 -6.08 0.33 4.94
N GLN A 128 -7.06 1.08 5.46
CA GLN A 128 -8.46 0.65 5.55
C GLN A 128 -9.09 0.41 4.18
N PHE A 129 -8.87 1.31 3.22
CA PHE A 129 -9.39 1.15 1.86
C PHE A 129 -8.81 -0.08 1.17
N ILE A 130 -7.51 -0.36 1.35
CA ILE A 130 -6.88 -1.60 0.89
C ILE A 130 -7.58 -2.83 1.47
N GLN A 131 -8.00 -2.81 2.74
CA GLN A 131 -8.77 -3.93 3.29
C GLN A 131 -10.11 -4.10 2.56
N GLN A 132 -10.78 -3.01 2.19
CA GLN A 132 -12.01 -3.08 1.40
C GLN A 132 -11.76 -3.70 0.01
N LEU A 133 -10.68 -3.29 -0.67
CA LEU A 133 -10.28 -3.87 -1.96
C LEU A 133 -9.94 -5.36 -1.87
N LYS A 134 -9.48 -5.83 -0.70
CA LYS A 134 -9.14 -7.24 -0.44
C LYS A 134 -10.34 -8.13 -0.18
N MET A 135 -11.50 -7.58 0.19
CA MET A 135 -12.68 -8.40 0.54
C MET A 135 -13.24 -9.23 -0.63
N GLY A 136 -12.70 -9.06 -1.85
CA GLY A 136 -13.06 -9.88 -2.99
C GLY A 136 -14.42 -9.55 -3.58
N LEU A 137 -14.67 -10.07 -4.78
CA LEU A 137 -16.01 -10.23 -5.35
C LEU A 137 -16.67 -11.47 -4.73
#